data_AF-A0A1D8D980-F1
#
_entry.id   AF-A0A1D8D980-F1
#
_cell.length_a   1.000
_cell.length_b   1.000
_cell.length_c   1.000
_cell.angle_alpha   90.00
_cell.angle_beta   90.00
_cell.angle_gamma   90.00
#
_symmetry.space_group_name_H-M   'P 1'
#
loop_
_entity.id
_entity.type
_entity.pdbx_description
1 polymer ?
#
loop_
_entity_poly.entity_id
_entity_poly.type
_entity_poly.pdbx_seq_one_letter_code
_entity_poly.pdbx_strand_id
1 'polypeptide(L)'
;MTLLAIKTEYMHRKVQYEFFSVLQNDIEALRIKLYGELNAYPAQLSDVYHLYYENRIKRANGNPMLGEYAVYGLGDLMSIDKNTIYHFAYPWALMYSHCLLMDDLIDEKYESIKTELLLSHMLFEKALIEYEKNHRNKNDLLKFYHRYRDESIRAMLVEIDSESTYEGLIKKQDVIIQAQKSSMVKFCAEMMIINSKKRKMTKRENGAIESLLVGVQLLDDITDFIEDHKMGRKNILLISTYQWLQKNVFKNMHYLYKNEIDEKTLLIALFFSGALTKSLIVASEYFIKSMSSFDSKYGLINEYITNIALRCRESGEKIERILYDKIGDIGDYQNVLLCGKYYDLLEVYDELVGIVNVLPKCSN
;
A
#
# COMPACT_ATOMS: atom_id res chain seq x y z
N MET A 1 -6.60 -7.39 28.55
CA MET A 1 -7.17 -6.40 27.63
C MET A 1 -8.01 -5.40 28.40
N THR A 2 -7.59 -4.14 28.45
CA THR A 2 -8.31 -3.05 29.14
C THR A 2 -9.52 -2.59 28.31
N LEU A 3 -10.60 -2.15 28.98
CA LEU A 3 -11.83 -1.61 28.38
C LEU A 3 -11.57 -0.50 27.32
N LEU A 4 -10.47 0.23 27.46
CA LEU A 4 -10.04 1.25 26.51
C LEU A 4 -9.60 0.64 25.16
N ALA A 5 -8.82 -0.45 25.17
CA ALA A 5 -8.38 -1.14 23.96
C ALA A 5 -9.57 -1.75 23.19
N ILE A 6 -10.55 -2.30 23.90
CA ILE A 6 -11.79 -2.85 23.31
C ILE A 6 -12.63 -1.72 22.67
N LYS A 7 -12.73 -0.56 23.33
CA LYS A 7 -13.49 0.58 22.82
C LYS A 7 -12.83 1.20 21.59
N THR A 8 -11.51 1.32 21.59
CA THR A 8 -10.72 1.79 20.44
C THR A 8 -10.84 0.82 19.27
N GLU A 9 -10.62 -0.49 19.47
CA GLU A 9 -10.78 -1.50 18.42
C GLU A 9 -12.21 -1.50 17.81
N TYR A 10 -13.24 -1.39 18.65
CA TYR A 10 -14.64 -1.32 18.23
C TYR A 10 -14.96 -0.08 17.39
N MET A 11 -14.55 1.12 17.84
CA MET A 11 -14.78 2.38 17.13
C MET A 11 -14.13 2.39 15.74
N HIS A 12 -13.00 1.73 15.57
CA HIS A 12 -12.29 1.73 14.31
C HIS A 12 -12.72 0.65 13.33
N ARG A 13 -13.01 -0.57 13.82
CA ARG A 13 -13.71 -1.56 12.98
C ARG A 13 -15.00 -0.95 12.46
N LYS A 14 -15.68 -0.16 13.28
CA LYS A 14 -16.85 0.62 12.88
C LYS A 14 -16.53 1.66 11.79
N VAL A 15 -15.50 2.50 11.90
CA VAL A 15 -15.18 3.50 10.84
C VAL A 15 -14.70 2.86 9.53
N GLN A 16 -13.86 1.82 9.58
CA GLN A 16 -13.44 1.08 8.38
C GLN A 16 -14.64 0.39 7.72
N TYR A 17 -15.49 -0.24 8.54
CA TYR A 17 -16.74 -0.84 8.07
C TYR A 17 -17.70 0.21 7.51
N GLU A 18 -17.83 1.38 8.13
CA GLU A 18 -18.65 2.49 7.64
C GLU A 18 -18.11 3.04 6.31
N PHE A 19 -16.80 3.22 6.19
CA PHE A 19 -16.17 3.65 4.94
C PHE A 19 -16.41 2.66 3.79
N PHE A 20 -16.07 1.38 4.00
CA PHE A 20 -16.25 0.38 2.95
C PHE A 20 -17.72 0.03 2.71
N SER A 21 -18.58 0.01 3.73
CA SER A 21 -20.02 -0.25 3.52
C SER A 21 -20.69 0.85 2.69
N VAL A 22 -20.24 2.11 2.81
CA VAL A 22 -20.75 3.21 1.98
C VAL A 22 -20.32 3.05 0.52
N LEU A 23 -19.13 2.50 0.26
CA LEU A 23 -18.63 2.27 -1.10
C LEU A 23 -18.98 0.88 -1.66
N GLN A 24 -19.45 -0.04 -0.83
CA GLN A 24 -19.59 -1.46 -1.17
C GLN A 24 -20.44 -1.66 -2.42
N ASN A 25 -21.61 -1.02 -2.48
CA ASN A 25 -22.51 -1.14 -3.62
C ASN A 25 -21.87 -0.61 -4.91
N ASP A 26 -21.10 0.48 -4.81
CA ASP A 26 -20.43 1.08 -5.97
C ASP A 26 -19.29 0.19 -6.48
N ILE A 27 -18.54 -0.41 -5.56
CA ILE A 27 -17.42 -1.33 -5.86
C ILE A 27 -17.96 -2.65 -6.43
N GLU A 28 -19.03 -3.20 -5.87
CA GLU A 28 -19.69 -4.39 -6.41
C GLU A 28 -20.23 -4.14 -7.82
N ALA A 29 -20.88 -2.98 -8.05
CA ALA A 29 -21.34 -2.61 -9.39
C ALA A 29 -20.17 -2.48 -10.39
N LEU A 30 -19.04 -1.92 -9.95
CA LEU A 30 -17.83 -1.83 -10.75
C LEU A 30 -17.26 -3.22 -11.10
N ARG A 31 -17.16 -4.11 -10.11
CA ARG A 31 -16.72 -5.52 -10.31
C ARG A 31 -17.62 -6.24 -11.29
N ILE A 32 -18.95 -6.17 -11.11
CA ILE A 32 -19.93 -6.78 -12.02
C ILE A 32 -19.74 -6.27 -13.44
N LYS A 33 -19.52 -4.95 -13.62
CA LYS A 33 -19.29 -4.36 -14.93
C LYS A 33 -17.98 -4.84 -15.56
N LEU A 34 -16.88 -4.88 -14.81
CA LEU A 34 -15.59 -5.41 -15.26
C LEU A 34 -15.73 -6.86 -15.75
N TYR A 35 -16.29 -7.73 -14.92
CA TYR A 35 -16.50 -9.13 -15.26
C TYR A 35 -17.44 -9.31 -16.46
N GLY A 36 -18.54 -8.58 -16.51
CA GLY A 36 -19.50 -8.64 -17.60
C GLY A 36 -18.89 -8.30 -18.96
N GLU A 37 -18.06 -7.26 -19.01
CA GLU A 37 -17.36 -6.85 -20.24
C GLU A 37 -16.24 -7.82 -20.62
N LEU A 38 -15.58 -8.43 -19.62
CA LEU A 38 -14.49 -9.37 -19.88
C LEU A 38 -14.98 -10.73 -20.38
N ASN A 39 -16.22 -11.10 -20.08
CA ASN A 39 -16.89 -12.27 -20.65
C ASN A 39 -17.16 -12.14 -22.15
N ALA A 40 -17.02 -10.95 -22.74
CA ALA A 40 -17.16 -10.75 -24.18
C ALA A 40 -15.91 -11.14 -24.98
N TYR A 41 -14.77 -11.39 -24.33
CA TYR A 41 -13.52 -11.79 -24.96
C TYR A 41 -13.41 -13.33 -25.09
N PRO A 42 -12.47 -13.85 -25.90
CA PRO A 42 -12.21 -15.28 -25.98
C PRO A 42 -12.01 -15.91 -24.60
N ALA A 43 -12.57 -17.12 -24.39
CA ALA A 43 -12.61 -17.79 -23.10
C ALA A 43 -11.25 -17.81 -22.38
N GLN A 44 -10.17 -18.11 -23.11
CA GLN A 44 -8.81 -18.13 -22.55
C GLN A 44 -8.40 -16.83 -21.85
N LEU A 45 -8.78 -15.66 -22.38
CA LEU A 45 -8.44 -14.36 -21.78
C LEU A 45 -9.37 -14.03 -20.62
N SER A 46 -10.66 -14.36 -20.75
CA SER A 46 -11.64 -14.19 -19.70
C SER A 46 -11.27 -15.02 -18.47
N ASP A 47 -10.98 -16.30 -18.66
CA ASP A 47 -10.60 -17.24 -17.59
C ASP A 47 -9.34 -16.78 -16.84
N VAL A 48 -8.31 -16.31 -17.58
CA VAL A 48 -7.08 -15.77 -16.98
C VAL A 48 -7.37 -14.53 -16.14
N TYR A 49 -8.20 -13.59 -16.64
CA TYR A 49 -8.55 -12.42 -15.85
C TYR A 49 -9.36 -12.77 -14.61
N HIS A 50 -10.37 -13.65 -14.73
CA HIS A 50 -11.18 -14.07 -13.59
C HIS A 50 -10.31 -14.69 -12.51
N LEU A 51 -9.46 -15.64 -12.88
CA LEU A 51 -8.52 -16.26 -11.96
C LEU A 51 -7.59 -15.24 -11.31
N TYR A 52 -7.02 -14.35 -12.11
CA TYR A 52 -6.14 -13.27 -11.66
C TYR A 52 -6.82 -12.38 -10.61
N TYR A 53 -7.99 -11.84 -10.95
CA TYR A 53 -8.70 -10.88 -10.11
C TYR A 53 -9.28 -11.55 -8.85
N GLU A 54 -9.79 -12.78 -8.95
CA GLU A 54 -10.22 -13.55 -7.77
C GLU A 54 -9.07 -13.83 -6.81
N ASN A 55 -7.89 -14.18 -7.32
CA ASN A 55 -6.71 -14.41 -6.48
C ASN A 55 -6.30 -13.14 -5.75
N ARG A 56 -6.35 -11.97 -6.41
CA ARG A 56 -6.11 -10.66 -5.79
C ARG A 56 -7.15 -10.35 -4.71
N ILE A 57 -8.44 -10.57 -4.95
CA ILE A 57 -9.51 -10.40 -3.93
C ILE A 57 -9.26 -11.32 -2.71
N LYS A 58 -8.85 -12.57 -2.95
CA LYS A 58 -8.51 -13.52 -1.88
C LYS A 58 -7.31 -13.02 -1.06
N ARG A 59 -6.23 -12.54 -1.71
CA ARG A 59 -5.07 -11.93 -1.02
C ARG A 59 -5.49 -10.71 -0.19
N ALA A 60 -6.39 -9.87 -0.71
CA ALA A 60 -6.97 -8.74 -0.01
C ALA A 60 -7.95 -9.11 1.14
N ASN A 61 -8.19 -10.41 1.39
CA ASN A 61 -9.17 -10.92 2.35
C ASN A 61 -10.59 -10.36 2.13
N GLY A 62 -10.98 -10.17 0.88
CA GLY A 62 -12.28 -9.61 0.51
C GLY A 62 -12.40 -8.09 0.66
N ASN A 63 -11.38 -7.40 1.20
CA ASN A 63 -11.38 -5.94 1.25
C ASN A 63 -11.23 -5.35 -0.16
N PRO A 64 -11.77 -4.15 -0.40
CA PRO A 64 -11.52 -3.46 -1.66
C PRO A 64 -10.04 -3.09 -1.84
N MET A 65 -9.50 -3.34 -3.03
CA MET A 65 -8.14 -2.96 -3.42
C MET A 65 -8.05 -1.45 -3.67
N LEU A 66 -6.86 -0.87 -3.54
CA LEU A 66 -6.64 0.56 -3.82
C LEU A 66 -7.19 0.97 -5.19
N GLY A 67 -7.02 0.13 -6.20
CA GLY A 67 -7.59 0.31 -7.55
C GLY A 67 -9.10 0.47 -7.60
N GLU A 68 -9.83 -0.10 -6.65
CA GLU A 68 -11.30 -0.10 -6.65
C GLU A 68 -11.85 1.12 -5.93
N TYR A 69 -11.29 1.45 -4.77
CA TYR A 69 -11.82 2.55 -3.96
C TYR A 69 -11.13 3.90 -4.23
N ALA A 70 -9.95 3.95 -4.86
CA ALA A 70 -9.20 5.20 -5.04
C ALA A 70 -10.00 6.26 -5.78
N VAL A 71 -10.72 5.90 -6.85
CA VAL A 71 -11.54 6.85 -7.63
C VAL A 71 -12.63 7.51 -6.77
N TYR A 72 -13.27 6.75 -5.90
CA TYR A 72 -14.33 7.24 -5.01
C TYR A 72 -13.75 8.07 -3.86
N GLY A 73 -12.70 7.56 -3.21
CA GLY A 73 -12.05 8.25 -2.08
C GLY A 73 -11.38 9.56 -2.49
N LEU A 74 -10.66 9.57 -3.62
CA LEU A 74 -10.10 10.79 -4.18
C LEU A 74 -11.20 11.74 -4.66
N GLY A 75 -12.25 11.21 -5.28
CA GLY A 75 -13.40 12.00 -5.68
C GLY A 75 -14.00 12.78 -4.51
N ASP A 76 -14.22 12.12 -3.37
CA ASP A 76 -14.71 12.74 -2.14
C ASP A 76 -13.72 13.77 -1.56
N LEU A 77 -12.44 13.38 -1.39
CA LEU A 77 -11.37 14.28 -0.89
C LEU A 77 -11.24 15.56 -1.70
N MET A 78 -11.43 15.45 -3.01
CA MET A 78 -11.25 16.54 -3.95
C MET A 78 -12.58 17.22 -4.30
N SER A 79 -13.69 16.85 -3.66
CA SER A 79 -15.02 17.41 -3.92
C SER A 79 -15.40 17.36 -5.42
N ILE A 80 -15.16 16.21 -6.04
CA ILE A 80 -15.58 15.88 -7.41
C ILE A 80 -17.03 15.41 -7.36
N ASP A 81 -17.84 15.84 -8.33
CA ASP A 81 -19.22 15.42 -8.40
C ASP A 81 -19.34 13.90 -8.67
N LYS A 82 -20.34 13.26 -8.05
CA LYS A 82 -20.55 11.80 -8.16
C LYS A 82 -20.67 11.32 -9.60
N ASN A 83 -21.33 12.10 -10.46
CA ASN A 83 -21.50 11.74 -11.87
C ASN A 83 -20.14 11.62 -12.58
N THR A 84 -19.22 12.55 -12.35
CA THR A 84 -17.86 12.44 -12.85
C THR A 84 -17.15 11.21 -12.29
N ILE A 85 -17.24 10.96 -10.97
CA ILE A 85 -16.63 9.77 -10.33
C ILE A 85 -17.09 8.47 -11.01
N TYR A 86 -18.39 8.30 -11.22
CA TYR A 86 -18.95 7.10 -11.85
C TYR A 86 -18.50 6.91 -13.31
N HIS A 87 -18.38 8.01 -14.07
CA HIS A 87 -17.85 7.94 -15.44
C HIS A 87 -16.37 7.54 -15.47
N PHE A 88 -15.59 7.90 -14.45
CA PHE A 88 -14.18 7.54 -14.34
C PHE A 88 -13.92 6.15 -13.75
N ALA A 89 -14.80 5.65 -12.89
CA ALA A 89 -14.53 4.44 -12.11
C ALA A 89 -14.21 3.22 -12.98
N TYR A 90 -15.00 3.00 -14.04
CA TYR A 90 -14.78 1.88 -14.96
C TYR A 90 -13.48 1.98 -15.77
N PRO A 91 -13.22 3.05 -16.55
CA PRO A 91 -11.96 3.17 -17.29
C PRO A 91 -10.74 3.21 -16.37
N TRP A 92 -10.86 3.75 -15.15
CA TRP A 92 -9.81 3.67 -14.12
C TRP A 92 -9.53 2.23 -13.71
N ALA A 93 -10.56 1.43 -13.41
CA ALA A 93 -10.34 0.05 -12.94
C ALA A 93 -9.70 -0.84 -14.01
N LEU A 94 -10.04 -0.64 -15.29
CA LEU A 94 -9.36 -1.28 -16.42
C LEU A 94 -7.88 -0.88 -16.49
N MET A 95 -7.60 0.43 -16.40
CA MET A 95 -6.25 0.99 -16.41
C MET A 95 -5.42 0.47 -15.24
N TYR A 96 -6.00 0.42 -14.04
CA TYR A 96 -5.34 -0.07 -12.84
C TYR A 96 -5.07 -1.57 -12.93
N SER A 97 -6.03 -2.36 -13.45
CA SER A 97 -5.83 -3.79 -13.70
C SER A 97 -4.67 -4.05 -14.67
N HIS A 98 -4.54 -3.21 -15.72
CA HIS A 98 -3.36 -3.24 -16.58
C HIS A 98 -2.07 -3.00 -15.79
N CYS A 99 -2.04 -1.98 -14.93
CA CYS A 99 -0.84 -1.67 -14.14
C CYS A 99 -0.48 -2.79 -13.15
N LEU A 100 -1.46 -3.40 -12.47
CA LEU A 100 -1.22 -4.52 -11.56
C LEU A 100 -0.72 -5.77 -12.30
N LEU A 101 -1.33 -6.12 -13.44
CA LEU A 101 -0.85 -7.25 -14.26
C LEU A 101 0.60 -7.03 -14.71
N MET A 102 0.97 -5.81 -15.09
CA MET A 102 2.35 -5.49 -15.46
C MET A 102 3.31 -5.58 -14.28
N ASP A 103 2.87 -5.19 -13.08
CA ASP A 103 3.65 -5.30 -11.83
C ASP A 103 3.87 -6.78 -11.48
N ASP A 104 2.80 -7.58 -11.51
CA ASP A 104 2.91 -9.02 -11.25
C ASP A 104 3.80 -9.71 -12.27
N LEU A 105 3.69 -9.39 -13.56
CA LEU A 105 4.56 -9.93 -14.62
C LEU A 105 6.06 -9.67 -14.40
N ILE A 106 6.41 -8.63 -13.64
CA ILE A 106 7.79 -8.31 -13.27
C ILE A 106 8.20 -9.12 -12.03
N ASP A 107 7.30 -9.22 -11.05
CA ASP A 107 7.57 -9.79 -9.72
C ASP A 107 7.45 -11.31 -9.64
N GLU A 108 6.48 -11.90 -10.34
CA GLU A 108 6.11 -13.30 -10.22
C GLU A 108 6.72 -14.15 -11.36
N LYS A 109 6.98 -15.43 -11.05
CA LYS A 109 7.40 -16.42 -12.04
C LYS A 109 6.16 -17.01 -12.71
N TYR A 110 5.83 -16.52 -13.90
CA TYR A 110 4.74 -17.06 -14.72
C TYR A 110 5.17 -18.29 -15.52
N GLU A 111 4.29 -19.28 -15.62
CA GLU A 111 4.47 -20.42 -16.53
C GLU A 111 4.35 -20.01 -18.00
N SER A 112 3.50 -19.03 -18.30
CA SER A 112 3.36 -18.38 -19.60
C SER A 112 3.16 -16.89 -19.39
N ILE A 113 3.94 -16.04 -20.05
CA ILE A 113 3.83 -14.57 -19.96
C ILE A 113 2.91 -14.00 -21.05
N LYS A 114 2.64 -14.78 -22.11
CA LYS A 114 2.03 -14.27 -23.35
C LYS A 114 0.58 -13.85 -23.17
N THR A 115 -0.21 -14.64 -22.43
CA THR A 115 -1.65 -14.43 -22.28
C THR A 115 -1.93 -13.23 -21.39
N GLU A 116 -1.18 -13.12 -20.31
CA GLU A 116 -1.19 -12.07 -19.30
C GLU A 116 -0.73 -10.75 -19.90
N LEU A 117 0.33 -10.77 -20.71
CA LEU A 117 0.79 -9.60 -21.45
C LEU A 117 -0.28 -9.12 -22.45
N LEU A 118 -0.89 -10.03 -23.20
CA LEU A 118 -1.96 -9.70 -24.15
C LEU A 118 -3.19 -9.13 -23.43
N LEU A 119 -3.63 -9.79 -22.36
CA LEU A 119 -4.73 -9.34 -21.50
C LEU A 119 -4.47 -7.93 -20.96
N SER A 120 -3.26 -7.70 -20.44
CA SER A 120 -2.83 -6.39 -19.93
C SER A 120 -2.93 -5.30 -20.99
N HIS A 121 -2.48 -5.56 -22.23
CA HIS A 121 -2.60 -4.60 -23.33
C HIS A 121 -4.06 -4.35 -23.72
N MET A 122 -4.88 -5.38 -23.77
CA MET A 122 -6.31 -5.25 -24.09
C MET A 122 -7.05 -4.41 -23.05
N LEU A 123 -6.76 -4.60 -21.76
CA LEU A 123 -7.31 -3.79 -20.68
C LEU A 123 -6.92 -2.32 -20.84
N PHE A 124 -5.65 -2.04 -21.17
CA PHE A 124 -5.17 -0.69 -21.44
C PHE A 124 -5.90 -0.03 -22.62
N GLU A 125 -5.97 -0.71 -23.77
CA GLU A 125 -6.67 -0.19 -24.96
C GLU A 125 -8.16 0.08 -24.66
N LYS A 126 -8.83 -0.86 -24.00
CA LYS A 126 -10.23 -0.70 -23.59
C LYS A 126 -10.39 0.47 -22.63
N ALA A 127 -9.47 0.65 -21.67
CA ALA A 127 -9.48 1.80 -20.77
C ALA A 127 -9.43 3.11 -21.57
N LEU A 128 -8.50 3.23 -22.53
CA LEU A 128 -8.39 4.42 -23.39
C LEU A 128 -9.69 4.68 -24.17
N ILE A 129 -10.28 3.65 -24.79
CA ILE A 129 -11.55 3.77 -25.52
C ILE A 129 -12.66 4.29 -24.60
N GLU A 130 -12.78 3.74 -23.39
CA GLU A 130 -13.78 4.17 -22.42
C GLU A 130 -13.51 5.58 -21.87
N TYR A 131 -12.24 5.98 -21.69
CA TYR A 131 -11.90 7.36 -21.38
C TYR A 131 -12.34 8.30 -22.52
N GLU A 132 -12.05 7.96 -23.78
CA GLU A 132 -12.38 8.81 -24.93
C GLU A 132 -13.88 8.98 -25.15
N LYS A 133 -14.69 7.95 -24.87
CA LYS A 133 -16.16 8.03 -24.96
C LYS A 133 -16.74 9.07 -23.99
N ASN A 134 -16.15 9.15 -22.80
CA ASN A 134 -16.68 9.94 -21.70
C ASN A 134 -16.00 11.32 -21.56
N HIS A 135 -14.84 11.53 -22.22
CA HIS A 135 -14.00 12.71 -21.99
C HIS A 135 -13.47 13.32 -23.28
N ARG A 136 -13.58 14.66 -23.39
CA ARG A 136 -13.25 15.39 -24.63
C ARG A 136 -11.77 15.72 -24.81
N ASN A 137 -10.92 15.57 -23.78
CA ASN A 137 -9.54 16.04 -23.80
C ASN A 137 -8.52 14.90 -23.96
N LYS A 138 -8.33 14.46 -25.21
CA LYS A 138 -7.45 13.33 -25.56
C LYS A 138 -5.96 13.62 -25.34
N ASN A 139 -5.54 14.87 -25.59
CA ASN A 139 -4.11 15.24 -25.52
C ASN A 139 -3.59 15.23 -24.08
N ASP A 140 -4.40 15.67 -23.12
CA ASP A 140 -4.00 15.63 -21.72
C ASP A 140 -3.99 14.20 -21.17
N LEU A 141 -4.91 13.32 -21.61
CA LEU A 141 -4.99 11.91 -21.17
C LEU A 141 -3.65 11.18 -21.35
N LEU A 142 -3.15 11.08 -22.59
CA LEU A 142 -1.91 10.35 -22.87
C LEU A 142 -0.71 11.03 -22.21
N LYS A 143 -0.67 12.36 -22.22
CA LYS A 143 0.41 13.12 -21.58
C LYS A 143 0.54 12.82 -20.09
N PHE A 144 -0.58 12.82 -19.36
CA PHE A 144 -0.56 12.55 -17.92
C PHE A 144 -0.38 11.06 -17.63
N TYR A 145 -0.95 10.18 -18.46
CA TYR A 145 -0.68 8.75 -18.39
C TYR A 145 0.82 8.47 -18.45
N HIS A 146 1.51 8.93 -19.50
CA HIS A 146 2.95 8.73 -19.66
C HIS A 146 3.74 9.30 -18.48
N ARG A 147 3.41 10.52 -18.03
CA ARG A 147 4.09 11.13 -16.88
C ARG A 147 4.01 10.25 -15.63
N TYR A 148 2.82 9.85 -15.22
CA TYR A 148 2.65 9.11 -13.97
C TYR A 148 3.04 7.63 -14.11
N ARG A 149 2.96 7.06 -15.33
CA ARG A 149 3.49 5.73 -15.62
C ARG A 149 5.01 5.72 -15.59
N ASP A 150 5.69 6.74 -16.10
CA ASP A 150 7.14 6.89 -16.00
C ASP A 150 7.60 6.98 -14.54
N GLU A 151 6.86 7.71 -13.69
CA GLU A 151 7.12 7.76 -12.24
C GLU A 151 6.98 6.36 -11.60
N SER A 152 5.94 5.61 -11.95
CA SER A 152 5.71 4.23 -11.49
C SER A 152 6.80 3.26 -11.95
N ILE A 153 7.19 3.30 -13.23
CA ILE A 153 8.25 2.45 -13.77
C ILE A 153 9.60 2.74 -13.11
N ARG A 154 9.93 4.03 -12.88
CA ARG A 154 11.18 4.38 -12.19
C ARG A 154 11.22 3.83 -10.77
N ALA A 155 10.10 3.86 -10.05
CA ALA A 155 9.99 3.27 -8.73
C ALA A 155 10.24 1.74 -8.76
N MET A 156 9.61 1.05 -9.70
CA MET A 156 9.81 -0.40 -9.91
C MET A 156 11.26 -0.74 -10.25
N LEU A 157 11.91 0.03 -11.13
CA LEU A 157 13.32 -0.18 -11.49
C LEU A 157 14.27 0.02 -10.29
N VAL A 158 14.00 1.01 -9.44
CA VAL A 158 14.79 1.22 -8.22
C VAL A 158 14.66 0.02 -7.27
N GLU A 159 13.48 -0.57 -7.15
CA GLU A 159 13.27 -1.79 -6.38
C GLU A 159 14.11 -2.95 -6.92
N ILE A 160 14.03 -3.22 -8.23
CA ILE A 160 14.80 -4.27 -8.93
C ILE A 160 16.31 -4.05 -8.75
N ASP A 161 16.84 -2.85 -9.00
CA ASP A 161 18.26 -2.55 -8.87
C ASP A 161 18.75 -2.73 -7.43
N SER A 162 17.90 -2.37 -6.46
CA SER A 162 18.21 -2.48 -5.03
C SER A 162 18.28 -3.93 -4.54
N GLU A 163 17.72 -4.90 -5.26
CA GLU A 163 17.74 -6.33 -4.86
C GLU A 163 19.15 -6.91 -4.69
N SER A 164 20.16 -6.25 -5.27
CA SER A 164 21.55 -6.71 -5.33
C SER A 164 22.40 -6.43 -4.07
N THR A 165 22.11 -5.41 -3.24
CA THR A 165 22.90 -5.08 -2.03
C THR A 165 22.02 -4.56 -0.86
N TYR A 166 22.27 -5.01 0.38
CA TYR A 166 21.62 -4.46 1.60
C TYR A 166 22.44 -3.31 2.23
N GLU A 167 23.50 -2.90 1.55
CA GLU A 167 24.50 -1.95 1.99
C GLU A 167 24.10 -0.54 1.54
N GLY A 168 23.43 0.22 2.40
CA GLY A 168 23.09 1.61 2.09
C GLY A 168 22.19 2.28 3.12
N LEU A 169 22.54 3.49 3.57
CA LEU A 169 21.66 4.26 4.45
C LEU A 169 20.37 4.63 3.70
N ILE A 170 19.22 4.19 4.21
CA ILE A 170 17.90 4.58 3.68
C ILE A 170 17.75 6.09 3.85
N LYS A 171 17.56 6.79 2.73
CA LYS A 171 17.25 8.20 2.70
C LYS A 171 15.74 8.38 2.71
N LYS A 172 15.27 9.50 3.26
CA LYS A 172 13.85 9.90 3.20
C LYS A 172 13.31 9.91 1.76
N GLN A 173 14.18 10.18 0.78
CA GLN A 173 13.83 10.18 -0.63
C GLN A 173 13.46 8.78 -1.15
N ASP A 174 14.02 7.72 -0.57
CA ASP A 174 13.79 6.34 -1.02
C ASP A 174 12.36 5.91 -0.71
N VAL A 175 11.81 6.34 0.44
CA VAL A 175 10.39 6.12 0.81
C VAL A 175 9.45 6.74 -0.22
N ILE A 176 9.76 7.96 -0.66
CA ILE A 176 8.94 8.68 -1.63
C ILE A 176 9.02 7.97 -2.99
N ILE A 177 10.21 7.49 -3.38
CA ILE A 177 10.40 6.76 -4.63
C ILE A 177 9.61 5.44 -4.60
N GLN A 178 9.67 4.65 -3.53
CA GLN A 178 8.90 3.39 -3.45
C GLN A 178 7.39 3.65 -3.56
N ALA A 179 6.87 4.66 -2.87
CA ALA A 179 5.46 5.05 -2.96
C ALA A 179 5.04 5.51 -4.37
N GLN A 180 6.00 5.86 -5.24
CA GLN A 180 5.70 6.20 -6.63
C GLN A 180 5.30 4.98 -7.47
N LYS A 181 5.44 3.72 -7.00
CA LYS A 181 4.86 2.55 -7.68
C LYS A 181 3.38 2.74 -7.97
N SER A 182 2.65 3.30 -6.99
CA SER A 182 1.23 3.64 -7.09
C SER A 182 0.95 5.02 -7.69
N SER A 183 1.89 5.61 -8.45
CA SER A 183 1.73 6.95 -9.07
C SER A 183 0.54 7.06 -10.01
N MET A 184 0.02 5.93 -10.51
CA MET A 184 -1.20 5.91 -11.32
C MET A 184 -2.43 6.42 -10.57
N VAL A 185 -2.43 6.40 -9.23
CA VAL A 185 -3.46 7.06 -8.42
C VAL A 185 -3.44 8.59 -8.60
N LYS A 186 -2.27 9.20 -8.82
CA LYS A 186 -2.15 10.63 -9.19
C LYS A 186 -2.73 10.89 -10.58
N PHE A 187 -2.57 9.96 -11.53
CA PHE A 187 -3.24 10.03 -12.83
C PHE A 187 -4.77 10.03 -12.68
N CYS A 188 -5.32 9.15 -11.84
CA CYS A 188 -6.75 9.10 -11.55
C CYS A 188 -7.26 10.47 -11.07
N ALA A 189 -6.59 11.04 -10.06
CA ALA A 189 -6.93 12.37 -9.52
C ALA A 189 -6.82 13.49 -10.56
N GLU A 190 -5.71 13.56 -11.30
CA GLU A 190 -5.48 14.57 -12.34
C GLU A 190 -6.61 14.55 -13.38
N MET A 191 -6.97 13.36 -13.86
CA MET A 191 -8.01 13.23 -14.88
C MET A 191 -9.39 13.62 -14.35
N MET A 192 -9.72 13.27 -13.09
CA MET A 192 -10.96 13.72 -12.46
C MET A 192 -11.01 15.24 -12.30
N ILE A 193 -9.91 15.89 -11.88
CA ILE A 193 -9.85 17.37 -11.78
C ILE A 193 -10.03 18.00 -13.15
N ILE A 194 -9.31 17.53 -14.18
CA ILE A 194 -9.40 18.12 -15.53
C ILE A 194 -10.84 18.05 -16.05
N ASN A 195 -11.53 16.94 -15.78
CA ASN A 195 -12.85 16.72 -16.32
C ASN A 195 -13.97 17.38 -15.50
N SER A 196 -13.87 17.41 -14.18
CA SER A 196 -14.85 18.08 -13.31
C SER A 196 -14.57 19.58 -13.17
N LYS A 197 -13.33 19.96 -12.85
CA LYS A 197 -12.92 21.34 -12.50
C LYS A 197 -12.28 22.13 -13.64
N LYS A 198 -12.06 21.52 -14.81
CA LYS A 198 -11.48 22.17 -16.01
C LYS A 198 -10.12 22.85 -15.77
N ARG A 199 -9.33 22.31 -14.85
CA ARG A 199 -7.97 22.78 -14.54
C ARG A 199 -7.04 21.60 -14.31
N LYS A 200 -5.74 21.87 -14.28
CA LYS A 200 -4.72 20.88 -13.88
C LYS A 200 -4.67 20.75 -12.36
N MET A 201 -4.14 19.63 -11.89
CA MET A 201 -3.81 19.41 -10.49
C MET A 201 -2.74 20.40 -10.04
N THR A 202 -2.97 21.02 -8.89
CA THR A 202 -2.00 21.94 -8.29
C THR A 202 -0.83 21.16 -7.67
N LYS A 203 0.30 21.83 -7.44
CA LYS A 203 1.43 21.24 -6.71
C LYS A 203 1.03 20.78 -5.30
N ARG A 204 0.13 21.52 -4.62
CA ARG A 204 -0.38 21.18 -3.30
C ARG A 204 -1.19 19.88 -3.33
N GLU A 205 -2.14 19.74 -4.25
CA GLU A 205 -2.93 18.51 -4.43
C GLU A 205 -2.05 17.32 -4.79
N ASN A 206 -1.10 17.47 -5.72
CA ASN A 206 -0.17 16.41 -6.08
C ASN A 206 0.67 15.96 -4.88
N GLY A 207 1.20 16.91 -4.10
CA GLY A 207 1.97 16.59 -2.89
C GLY A 207 1.13 15.96 -1.77
N ALA A 208 -0.16 16.27 -1.72
CA ALA A 208 -1.11 15.65 -0.79
C ALA A 208 -1.34 14.17 -1.15
N ILE A 209 -1.57 13.87 -2.43
CA ILE A 209 -1.75 12.50 -2.90
C ILE A 209 -0.45 11.72 -2.76
N GLU A 210 0.70 12.30 -3.09
CA GLU A 210 1.99 11.64 -2.86
C GLU A 210 2.21 11.31 -1.37
N SER A 211 1.82 12.21 -0.46
CA SER A 211 1.88 11.92 0.96
C SER A 211 0.91 10.80 1.37
N LEU A 212 -0.28 10.73 0.76
CA LEU A 212 -1.21 9.61 0.98
C LEU A 212 -0.60 8.28 0.53
N LEU A 213 -0.02 8.25 -0.68
CA LEU A 213 0.62 7.06 -1.25
C LEU A 213 1.80 6.58 -0.41
N VAL A 214 2.60 7.49 0.15
CA VAL A 214 3.67 7.13 1.09
C VAL A 214 3.11 6.46 2.35
N GLY A 215 2.04 7.01 2.93
CA GLY A 215 1.39 6.39 4.09
C GLY A 215 0.85 5.00 3.78
N VAL A 216 0.23 4.82 2.61
CA VAL A 216 -0.28 3.53 2.13
C VAL A 216 0.84 2.52 1.91
N GLN A 217 1.91 2.89 1.19
CA GLN A 217 3.04 2.00 0.92
C GLN A 217 3.72 1.52 2.21
N LEU A 218 3.90 2.42 3.19
CA LEU A 218 4.48 2.02 4.47
C LEU A 218 3.60 1.03 5.24
N LEU A 219 2.27 1.13 5.11
CA LEU A 219 1.37 0.15 5.71
C LEU A 219 1.40 -1.19 4.98
N ASP A 220 1.45 -1.16 3.65
CA ASP A 220 1.61 -2.34 2.78
C ASP A 220 2.90 -3.10 3.16
N ASP A 221 4.04 -2.38 3.23
CA ASP A 221 5.33 -2.94 3.67
C ASP A 221 5.26 -3.57 5.08
N ILE A 222 4.46 -2.99 5.98
CA ILE A 222 4.26 -3.50 7.34
C ILE A 222 3.37 -4.75 7.36
N THR A 223 2.36 -4.84 6.51
CA THR A 223 1.46 -6.00 6.49
C THR A 223 2.08 -7.18 5.74
N ASP A 224 2.93 -6.90 4.75
CA ASP A 224 3.41 -7.90 3.79
C ASP A 224 4.89 -8.28 4.05
N PHE A 225 5.52 -7.73 5.09
CA PHE A 225 6.95 -7.95 5.38
C PHE A 225 7.39 -9.43 5.43
N ILE A 226 6.52 -10.36 5.84
CA ILE A 226 6.82 -11.81 5.85
C ILE A 226 6.86 -12.35 4.43
N GLU A 227 5.90 -11.97 3.59
CA GLU A 227 5.84 -12.37 2.19
C GLU A 227 7.02 -11.76 1.42
N ASP A 228 7.24 -10.46 1.60
CA ASP A 228 8.37 -9.73 1.00
C ASP A 228 9.71 -10.34 1.39
N HIS A 229 9.88 -10.71 2.66
CA HIS A 229 11.08 -11.41 3.13
C HIS A 229 11.28 -12.74 2.39
N LYS A 230 10.24 -13.58 2.29
CA LYS A 230 10.31 -14.88 1.61
C LYS A 230 10.58 -14.75 0.11
N MET A 231 10.02 -13.72 -0.51
CA MET A 231 10.23 -13.39 -1.92
C MET A 231 11.59 -12.70 -2.16
N GLY A 232 12.30 -12.32 -1.10
CA GLY A 232 13.58 -11.63 -1.18
C GLY A 232 13.46 -10.18 -1.64
N ARG A 233 12.25 -9.60 -1.56
CA ARG A 233 11.93 -8.21 -1.84
C ARG A 233 12.53 -7.31 -0.76
N LYS A 234 12.84 -6.08 -1.13
CA LYS A 234 13.50 -5.10 -0.26
C LYS A 234 12.66 -3.87 -0.08
N ASN A 235 11.82 -3.90 0.94
CA ASN A 235 11.15 -2.71 1.42
C ASN A 235 11.98 -2.02 2.53
N ILE A 236 11.63 -0.77 2.83
CA ILE A 236 12.40 0.06 3.78
C ILE A 236 12.38 -0.48 5.21
N LEU A 237 11.29 -1.16 5.57
CA LEU A 237 11.13 -1.81 6.86
C LEU A 237 12.13 -2.97 7.02
N LEU A 238 12.23 -3.84 6.00
CA LEU A 238 13.17 -4.95 5.97
C LEU A 238 14.62 -4.47 5.93
N ILE A 239 14.96 -3.50 5.07
CA ILE A 239 16.33 -2.96 4.99
C ILE A 239 16.79 -2.43 6.37
N SER A 240 15.95 -1.65 7.05
CA SER A 240 16.25 -1.13 8.39
C SER A 240 16.47 -2.26 9.41
N THR A 241 15.63 -3.30 9.34
CA THR A 241 15.71 -4.47 10.21
C THR A 241 16.99 -5.27 9.98
N TYR A 242 17.34 -5.52 8.72
CA TYR A 242 18.56 -6.23 8.33
C TYR A 242 19.84 -5.50 8.73
N GLN A 243 19.87 -4.17 8.56
CA GLN A 243 21.01 -3.37 9.01
C GLN A 243 21.21 -3.43 10.52
N TRP A 244 20.12 -3.42 11.27
CA TRP A 244 20.18 -3.59 12.71
C TRP A 244 20.69 -4.99 13.08
N LEU A 245 20.21 -6.04 12.42
CA LEU A 245 20.67 -7.41 12.61
C LEU A 245 22.16 -7.56 12.31
N GLN A 246 22.63 -7.05 11.18
CA GLN A 246 24.04 -7.10 10.80
C GLN A 246 24.91 -6.37 11.83
N LYS A 247 24.47 -5.19 12.28
CA LYS A 247 25.20 -4.38 13.26
C LYS A 247 25.20 -4.95 14.67
N ASN A 248 24.14 -5.64 15.09
CA ASN A 248 23.96 -6.01 16.50
C ASN A 248 24.04 -7.51 16.78
N VAL A 249 23.62 -8.35 15.84
CA VAL A 249 23.53 -9.81 16.00
C VAL A 249 24.65 -10.51 15.25
N PHE A 250 24.90 -10.10 14.00
CA PHE A 250 25.79 -10.80 13.09
C PHE A 250 27.09 -10.04 12.80
N LYS A 251 27.62 -9.29 13.79
CA LYS A 251 28.78 -8.38 13.67
C LYS A 251 30.01 -8.94 12.93
N ASN A 252 30.15 -10.26 12.86
CA ASN A 252 31.28 -10.97 12.23
C ASN A 252 30.87 -11.95 11.11
N MET A 253 29.60 -12.01 10.71
CA MET A 253 29.17 -12.83 9.56
C MET A 253 29.08 -11.93 8.33
N HIS A 254 29.80 -12.33 7.28
CA HIS A 254 29.98 -11.47 6.10
C HIS A 254 28.71 -11.31 5.26
N TYR A 255 27.72 -12.20 5.36
CA TYR A 255 26.45 -12.08 4.66
C TYR A 255 25.36 -12.84 5.43
N LEU A 256 24.21 -12.19 5.68
CA LEU A 256 22.97 -12.91 5.93
C LEU A 256 22.43 -13.32 4.56
N TYR A 257 22.39 -14.61 4.27
CA TYR A 257 21.78 -15.08 3.02
C TYR A 257 20.25 -14.86 3.07
N LYS A 258 19.69 -14.49 1.92
CA LYS A 258 18.23 -14.36 1.72
C LYS A 258 17.57 -15.67 2.20
N ASN A 259 16.55 -15.56 3.06
CA ASN A 259 15.70 -16.65 3.57
C ASN A 259 16.25 -17.53 4.73
N GLU A 260 17.38 -17.19 5.35
CA GLU A 260 17.87 -17.95 6.51
C GLU A 260 17.29 -17.51 7.86
N ILE A 261 16.65 -16.34 7.90
CA ILE A 261 15.99 -15.83 9.10
C ILE A 261 14.56 -16.36 9.13
N ASP A 262 14.21 -17.10 10.18
CA ASP A 262 12.84 -17.53 10.42
C ASP A 262 11.91 -16.35 10.76
N GLU A 263 10.61 -16.53 10.54
CA GLU A 263 9.61 -15.47 10.71
C GLU A 263 9.60 -14.86 12.12
N LYS A 264 9.85 -15.67 13.15
CA LYS A 264 9.84 -15.18 14.55
C LYS A 264 11.05 -14.29 14.79
N THR A 265 12.23 -14.72 14.35
CA THR A 265 13.46 -13.95 14.47
C THR A 265 13.35 -12.63 13.69
N LEU A 266 12.78 -12.64 12.49
CA LEU A 266 12.54 -11.44 11.70
C LEU A 266 11.61 -10.47 12.43
N LEU A 267 10.47 -10.96 12.94
CA LEU A 267 9.49 -10.13 13.62
C LEU A 267 10.08 -9.51 14.90
N ILE A 268 10.82 -10.29 15.69
CA ILE A 268 11.57 -9.79 16.85
C ILE A 268 12.51 -8.66 16.41
N ALA A 269 13.36 -8.90 15.41
CA ALA A 269 14.32 -7.91 14.93
C ALA A 269 13.66 -6.61 14.45
N LEU A 270 12.48 -6.71 13.84
CA LEU A 270 11.69 -5.60 13.35
C LEU A 270 11.16 -4.69 14.48
N PHE A 271 10.86 -5.27 15.64
CA PHE A 271 10.57 -4.51 16.86
C PHE A 271 11.81 -3.88 17.49
N PHE A 272 12.88 -4.65 17.70
CA PHE A 272 14.09 -4.16 18.38
C PHE A 272 14.90 -3.15 17.58
N SER A 273 14.84 -3.24 16.26
CA SER A 273 15.42 -2.21 15.38
C SER A 273 14.66 -0.89 15.47
N GLY A 274 13.46 -0.87 16.04
CA GLY A 274 12.54 0.26 16.00
C GLY A 274 11.99 0.53 14.60
N ALA A 275 12.25 -0.35 13.63
CA ALA A 275 11.85 -0.15 12.23
C ALA A 275 10.33 -0.05 12.11
N LEU A 276 9.58 -0.92 12.78
CA LEU A 276 8.11 -0.88 12.76
C LEU A 276 7.55 0.39 13.38
N THR A 277 7.97 0.72 14.60
CA THR A 277 7.52 1.93 15.31
C THR A 277 7.79 3.17 14.48
N LYS A 278 8.99 3.28 13.91
CA LYS A 278 9.37 4.38 13.04
C LYS A 278 8.50 4.42 11.77
N SER A 279 8.29 3.29 11.10
CA SER A 279 7.45 3.24 9.89
C SER A 279 5.99 3.63 10.18
N LEU A 280 5.42 3.19 11.30
CA LEU A 280 4.08 3.57 11.74
C LEU A 280 3.96 5.09 12.03
N ILE A 281 4.92 5.65 12.76
CA ILE A 281 4.94 7.10 13.05
C ILE A 281 5.07 7.91 11.76
N VAL A 282 6.01 7.52 10.89
CA VAL A 282 6.21 8.17 9.60
C VAL A 282 4.94 8.07 8.73
N ALA A 283 4.30 6.89 8.66
CA ALA A 283 3.03 6.73 7.94
C ALA A 283 1.96 7.68 8.48
N SER A 284 1.82 7.78 9.82
CA SER A 284 0.90 8.73 10.46
C SER A 284 1.17 10.18 10.04
N GLU A 285 2.44 10.61 10.04
CA GLU A 285 2.82 11.97 9.64
C GLU A 285 2.45 12.26 8.19
N TYR A 286 2.65 11.28 7.30
CA TYR A 286 2.33 11.40 5.88
C TYR A 286 0.81 11.45 5.63
N PHE A 287 0.01 10.65 6.36
CA PHE A 287 -1.45 10.76 6.31
C PHE A 287 -1.94 12.13 6.81
N ILE A 288 -1.44 12.61 7.95
CA ILE A 288 -1.78 13.94 8.49
C ILE A 288 -1.41 15.05 7.50
N LYS A 289 -0.21 14.96 6.91
CA LYS A 289 0.26 15.91 5.89
C LYS A 289 -0.65 15.92 4.67
N SER A 290 -1.07 14.75 4.21
CA SER A 290 -2.03 14.61 3.11
C SER A 290 -3.35 15.34 3.44
N MET A 291 -3.96 15.04 4.59
CA MET A 291 -5.26 15.61 4.99
C MET A 291 -5.22 17.12 5.23
N SER A 292 -4.12 17.66 5.77
CA SER A 292 -3.93 19.11 5.93
C SER A 292 -3.89 19.89 4.60
N SER A 293 -3.71 19.18 3.48
CA SER A 293 -3.55 19.77 2.16
C SER A 293 -4.84 19.79 1.34
N PHE A 294 -5.87 19.05 1.74
CA PHE A 294 -7.19 19.12 1.13
C PHE A 294 -8.09 20.09 1.90
N ASP A 295 -8.91 20.86 1.18
CA ASP A 295 -9.80 21.84 1.79
C ASP A 295 -11.06 21.18 2.40
N SER A 296 -11.34 19.92 2.02
CA SER A 296 -12.41 19.12 2.60
C SER A 296 -12.06 18.67 4.01
N LYS A 297 -12.49 19.46 5.01
CA LYS A 297 -12.37 19.10 6.44
C LYS A 297 -13.41 18.07 6.90
N TYR A 298 -14.41 17.79 6.07
CA TYR A 298 -15.58 16.98 6.42
C TYR A 298 -15.85 15.97 5.31
N GLY A 299 -15.85 14.68 5.64
CA GLY A 299 -16.07 13.59 4.69
C GLY A 299 -15.62 12.25 5.28
N LEU A 300 -16.32 11.19 4.90
CA LEU A 300 -16.10 9.84 5.44
C LEU A 300 -14.67 9.34 5.16
N ILE A 301 -14.10 9.70 4.00
CA ILE A 301 -12.71 9.37 3.65
C ILE A 301 -11.69 10.11 4.52
N ASN A 302 -11.95 11.39 4.85
CA ASN A 302 -11.05 12.17 5.69
C ASN A 302 -11.06 11.62 7.13
N GLU A 303 -12.24 11.26 7.63
CA GLU A 303 -12.38 10.56 8.91
C GLU A 303 -11.68 9.21 8.89
N TYR A 304 -11.83 8.43 7.82
CA TYR A 304 -11.14 7.15 7.65
C TYR A 304 -9.61 7.31 7.67
N ILE A 305 -9.04 8.19 6.85
CA ILE A 305 -7.59 8.42 6.78
C ILE A 305 -7.06 9.00 8.10
N THR A 306 -7.81 9.91 8.74
CA THR A 306 -7.43 10.45 10.06
C THR A 306 -7.40 9.34 11.12
N ASN A 307 -8.38 8.44 11.11
CA ASN A 307 -8.40 7.29 12.02
C ASN A 307 -7.24 6.33 11.77
N ILE A 308 -6.88 6.07 10.50
CA ILE A 308 -5.68 5.30 10.16
C ILE A 308 -4.44 5.97 10.74
N ALA A 309 -4.27 7.27 10.52
CA ALA A 309 -3.12 8.02 11.01
C ALA A 309 -2.97 7.91 12.55
N LEU A 310 -4.07 8.13 13.27
CA LEU A 310 -4.11 8.01 14.73
C LEU A 310 -3.73 6.60 15.19
N ARG A 311 -4.26 5.56 14.53
CA ARG A 311 -3.91 4.17 14.85
C ARG A 311 -2.45 3.85 14.64
N CYS A 312 -1.85 4.34 13.56
CA CYS A 312 -0.43 4.12 13.32
C CYS A 312 0.39 4.74 14.45
N ARG A 313 0.07 5.97 14.85
CA ARG A 313 0.74 6.65 15.96
C ARG A 313 0.54 5.90 17.28
N GLU A 314 -0.70 5.60 17.66
CA GLU A 314 -1.02 4.89 18.91
C GLU A 314 -0.36 3.51 18.97
N SER A 315 -0.31 2.78 17.84
CA SER A 315 0.34 1.47 17.76
C SER A 315 1.85 1.59 17.92
N GLY A 316 2.48 2.58 17.27
CA GLY A 316 3.90 2.86 17.43
C GLY A 316 4.27 3.19 18.89
N GLU A 317 3.52 4.11 19.52
CA GLU A 317 3.71 4.50 20.92
C GLU A 317 3.46 3.33 21.88
N LYS A 318 2.47 2.47 21.59
CA LYS A 318 2.19 1.27 22.39
C LYS A 318 3.34 0.27 22.31
N ILE A 319 3.88 0.02 21.12
CA ILE A 319 5.04 -0.87 20.93
C ILE A 319 6.23 -0.34 21.72
N GLU A 320 6.54 0.95 21.60
CA GLU A 320 7.65 1.58 22.33
C GLU A 320 7.49 1.42 23.85
N ARG A 321 6.28 1.65 24.37
CA ARG A 321 5.98 1.46 25.80
C ARG A 321 6.15 0.01 26.24
N ILE A 322 5.63 -0.95 25.48
CA ILE A 322 5.77 -2.38 25.80
C ILE A 322 7.25 -2.76 25.85
N LEU A 323 8.04 -2.35 24.86
CA LEU A 323 9.47 -2.63 24.82
C LEU A 323 10.19 -2.00 26.02
N TYR A 324 9.86 -0.75 26.36
CA TYR A 324 10.43 -0.07 27.52
C TYR A 324 10.06 -0.76 28.85
N ASP A 325 8.79 -1.08 29.06
CA ASP A 325 8.28 -1.67 30.31
C ASP A 325 8.81 -3.10 30.54
N LYS A 326 8.94 -3.88 29.47
CA LYS A 326 9.35 -5.30 29.56
C LYS A 326 10.86 -5.50 29.54
N ILE A 327 11.60 -4.58 28.91
CA ILE A 327 13.01 -4.83 28.56
C ILE A 327 13.94 -3.73 29.09
N GLY A 328 13.39 -2.56 29.46
CA GLY A 328 14.14 -1.42 29.95
C GLY A 328 14.63 -0.51 28.82
N ASP A 329 15.70 0.25 29.08
CA ASP A 329 16.22 1.22 28.12
C ASP A 329 16.79 0.52 26.87
N ILE A 330 16.44 1.05 25.69
CA ILE A 330 16.70 0.54 24.34
C ILE A 330 18.23 0.40 24.06
N GLY A 331 19.07 1.02 24.89
CA GLY A 331 20.52 0.99 24.77
C GLY A 331 21.20 -0.36 25.03
N ASP A 332 20.55 -1.31 25.73
CA ASP A 332 21.20 -2.51 26.28
C ASP A 332 20.83 -3.85 25.59
N TYR A 333 20.31 -3.79 24.36
CA TYR A 333 19.80 -4.97 23.62
C TYR A 333 20.83 -6.03 23.26
N GLN A 334 22.13 -5.75 23.36
CA GLN A 334 23.18 -6.76 23.15
C GLN A 334 23.01 -7.95 24.11
N ASN A 335 22.49 -7.71 25.32
CA ASN A 335 22.29 -8.76 26.31
C ASN A 335 20.99 -9.56 26.12
N VAL A 336 19.98 -9.06 25.40
CA VAL A 336 18.67 -9.75 25.29
C VAL A 336 18.74 -10.96 24.35
N LEU A 337 19.42 -10.81 23.20
CA LEU A 337 19.63 -11.92 22.24
C LEU A 337 20.79 -12.84 22.66
N LEU A 338 21.82 -12.33 23.34
CA LEU A 338 22.96 -13.14 23.79
C LEU A 338 22.72 -13.88 25.12
N CYS A 339 21.83 -13.41 26.00
CA CYS A 339 21.62 -14.00 27.33
C CYS A 339 20.44 -15.00 27.43
N GLY A 340 19.90 -15.49 26.31
CA GLY A 340 18.85 -16.52 26.35
C GLY A 340 17.50 -16.02 26.89
N LYS A 341 17.26 -14.70 26.94
CA LYS A 341 15.96 -14.08 27.25
C LYS A 341 14.96 -14.15 26.08
N TYR A 342 15.15 -15.13 25.20
CA TYR A 342 14.22 -15.44 24.12
C TYR A 342 12.80 -15.76 24.65
N TYR A 343 12.69 -16.27 25.86
CA TYR A 343 11.40 -16.50 26.51
C TYR A 343 10.67 -15.20 26.89
N ASP A 344 11.38 -14.18 27.37
CA ASP A 344 10.79 -12.85 27.65
C ASP A 344 10.33 -12.18 26.33
N LEU A 345 11.04 -12.46 25.23
CA LEU A 345 10.66 -12.02 23.88
C LEU A 345 9.41 -12.72 23.36
N LEU A 346 9.24 -14.02 23.66
CA LEU A 346 8.04 -14.79 23.32
C LEU A 346 6.81 -14.32 24.11
N GLU A 347 6.96 -13.89 25.37
CA GLU A 347 5.84 -13.30 26.13
C GLU A 347 5.29 -12.03 25.47
N VAL A 348 6.17 -11.25 24.84
CA VAL A 348 5.81 -10.00 24.17
C VAL A 348 5.37 -10.24 22.72
N TYR A 349 5.81 -11.34 22.10
CA TYR A 349 5.48 -11.73 20.73
C TYR A 349 3.98 -11.79 20.47
N ASP A 350 3.20 -12.45 21.32
CA ASP A 350 1.75 -12.59 21.12
C ASP A 350 1.03 -11.23 21.21
N GLU A 351 1.48 -10.35 22.12
CA GLU A 351 0.91 -9.00 22.24
C GLU A 351 1.25 -8.13 21.03
N LEU A 352 2.47 -8.26 20.51
CA LEU A 352 2.97 -7.51 19.37
C LEU A 352 2.38 -7.98 18.03
N VAL A 353 2.25 -9.30 17.83
CA VAL A 353 1.49 -9.89 16.72
C VAL A 353 0.04 -9.42 16.77
N GLY A 354 -0.54 -9.33 17.97
CA GLY A 354 -1.87 -8.75 18.17
C GLY A 354 -2.00 -7.31 17.64
N ILE A 355 -0.95 -6.49 17.78
CA ILE A 355 -0.92 -5.11 17.25
C ILE A 355 -0.84 -5.12 15.72
N VAL A 356 0.06 -5.91 15.14
CA VAL A 356 0.23 -6.01 13.68
C VAL A 356 -1.05 -6.51 13.00
N ASN A 357 -1.71 -7.50 13.59
CA ASN A 357 -2.94 -8.10 13.04
C ASN A 357 -4.14 -7.15 13.03
N VAL A 358 -4.14 -6.09 13.83
CA VAL A 358 -5.22 -5.09 13.87
C VAL A 358 -4.89 -3.81 13.10
N LEU A 359 -3.70 -3.72 12.49
CA LEU A 359 -3.36 -2.59 11.64
C LEU A 359 -4.29 -2.53 10.42
N PRO A 360 -4.61 -1.32 9.94
CA PRO A 360 -5.35 -1.17 8.70
C PRO A 360 -4.58 -1.84 7.56
N LYS A 361 -5.19 -2.82 6.91
CA LYS A 361 -4.64 -3.39 5.67
C LYS A 361 -4.97 -2.45 4.52
N CYS A 362 -3.95 -2.04 3.78
CA CYS A 362 -4.10 -1.28 2.55
C CYS A 362 -3.58 -2.16 1.40
N SER A 363 -4.41 -3.06 0.89
CA SER A 363 -4.02 -3.93 -0.22
C SER A 363 -3.91 -3.12 -1.53
N ASN A 364 -2.69 -3.06 -2.09
CA ASN A 364 -2.41 -2.50 -3.41
C ASN A 364 -3.02 -3.34 -4.55
#